data_AF-A0A4R1NK93-F1
#
_entry.id   AF-A0A4R1NK93-F1
#
_cell.length_a   1.000
_cell.length_b   1.000
_cell.length_c   1.000
_cell.angle_alpha   90.00
_cell.angle_beta   90.00
_cell.angle_gamma   90.00
#
_symmetry.space_group_name_H-M   'P 1'
#
loop_
_entity.id
_entity.type
_entity.pdbx_description
1 polymer ?
#
loop_
_entity_poly.entity_id
_entity_poly.type
_entity_poly.pdbx_seq_one_letter_code
_entity_poly.pdbx_strand_id
1 'polypeptide(L)'
;MTADYPDYSKTISGSTTYHDGNTVNCHNANIIVENSSTATFANIVCTGTAYLTCNGDFVFGSTLVIDNLTCVDAVISTNTSSTIDIKNISATGTVSIKVDNSSTLRIRAGSINIIKGIVDHASTGVCRASLNQDLVTPEHASTWDASR
;
A
#
# COMPACT_ATOMS: atom_id res chain seq x y z
N MET A 1 -3.78 26.58 -3.03
CA MET A 1 -3.89 25.11 -3.04
C MET A 1 -4.31 24.70 -1.64
N THR A 2 -5.59 24.40 -1.44
CA THR A 2 -6.06 23.75 -0.21
C THR A 2 -5.37 22.40 -0.13
N ALA A 3 -4.64 22.13 0.95
CA ALA A 3 -4.14 20.80 1.23
C ALA A 3 -5.36 19.87 1.29
N ASP A 4 -5.39 18.89 0.41
CA ASP A 4 -6.52 17.98 0.28
C ASP A 4 -6.42 16.94 1.40
N TYR A 5 -7.04 17.26 2.54
CA TYR A 5 -6.97 16.43 3.74
C TYR A 5 -7.76 15.13 3.53
N PRO A 6 -7.29 14.01 4.09
CA PRO A 6 -8.06 12.77 4.09
C PRO A 6 -9.37 12.93 4.86
N ASP A 7 -10.48 12.63 4.21
CA ASP A 7 -11.81 12.57 4.83
C ASP A 7 -12.09 11.22 5.49
N TYR A 8 -11.29 10.19 5.16
CA TYR A 8 -11.19 8.95 5.91
C TYR A 8 -9.79 8.77 6.49
N SER A 9 -9.68 8.61 7.80
CA SER A 9 -8.41 8.33 8.47
C SER A 9 -8.55 7.18 9.46
N LYS A 10 -7.61 6.24 9.42
CA LYS A 10 -7.56 5.10 10.33
C LYS A 10 -6.12 4.77 10.71
N THR A 11 -5.85 4.79 12.01
CA THR A 11 -4.58 4.32 12.57
C THR A 11 -4.83 3.08 13.43
N ILE A 12 -4.13 1.98 13.15
CA ILE A 12 -4.17 0.74 13.90
C ILE A 12 -2.78 0.51 14.51
N SER A 13 -2.71 0.44 15.84
CA SER A 13 -1.46 0.34 16.58
C SER A 13 -1.61 -0.52 17.85
N GLY A 14 -0.48 -0.79 18.52
CA GLY A 14 -0.46 -1.51 19.79
C GLY A 14 -0.65 -3.03 19.67
N SER A 15 -0.10 -3.63 18.61
CA SER A 15 -0.16 -5.07 18.34
C SER A 15 -1.61 -5.59 18.25
N THR A 16 -2.50 -4.79 17.65
CA THR A 16 -3.92 -5.11 17.53
C THR A 16 -4.24 -5.69 16.16
N THR A 17 -5.35 -6.44 16.09
CA THR A 17 -5.94 -6.88 14.82
C THR A 17 -7.23 -6.12 14.57
N TYR A 18 -7.32 -5.49 13.39
CA TYR A 18 -8.49 -4.76 12.93
C TYR A 18 -9.03 -5.40 11.65
N HIS A 19 -10.35 -5.53 11.57
CA HIS A 19 -11.03 -6.01 10.37
C HIS A 19 -12.23 -5.11 10.07
N ASP A 20 -12.27 -4.58 8.85
CA ASP A 20 -13.41 -3.84 8.31
C ASP A 20 -13.95 -4.56 7.08
N GLY A 21 -15.08 -5.24 7.26
CA GLY A 21 -15.78 -5.94 6.18
C GLY A 21 -16.63 -5.01 5.30
N ASN A 22 -16.78 -3.73 5.66
CA ASN A 22 -17.61 -2.79 4.92
C ASN A 22 -16.83 -2.05 3.85
N THR A 23 -17.55 -1.47 2.89
CA THR A 23 -16.96 -0.57 1.90
C THR A 23 -16.74 0.82 2.50
N VAL A 24 -15.50 1.29 2.47
CA VAL A 24 -15.13 2.66 2.79
C VAL A 24 -15.25 3.50 1.51
N ASN A 25 -16.10 4.54 1.53
CA ASN A 25 -16.21 5.53 0.46
C ASN A 25 -15.60 6.85 0.95
N CYS A 26 -14.68 7.41 0.17
CA CYS A 26 -13.85 8.57 0.53
C CYS A 26 -13.60 9.49 -0.66
N HIS A 27 -13.23 10.74 -0.39
CA HIS A 27 -12.42 11.49 -1.33
C HIS A 27 -10.95 11.06 -1.23
N ASN A 28 -10.39 11.13 -0.03
CA ASN A 28 -8.99 10.80 0.27
C ASN A 28 -8.93 9.92 1.53
N ALA A 29 -8.15 8.83 1.49
CA ALA A 29 -7.96 7.97 2.66
C ALA A 29 -6.55 8.06 3.20
N ASN A 30 -6.39 8.01 4.51
CA ASN A 30 -5.11 7.82 5.19
C ASN A 30 -5.19 6.63 6.15
N ILE A 31 -4.51 5.55 5.83
CA ILE A 31 -4.49 4.32 6.61
C ILE A 31 -3.07 4.06 7.09
N ILE A 32 -2.91 3.97 8.40
CA ILE A 32 -1.64 3.72 9.06
C ILE A 32 -1.77 2.46 9.90
N VAL A 33 -0.91 1.46 9.66
CA VAL A 33 -0.81 0.24 10.46
C VAL A 33 0.59 0.16 11.04
N GLU A 34 0.69 0.10 12.36
CA GLU A 34 1.97 0.22 13.07
C GLU A 34 2.10 -0.72 14.28
N ASN A 35 3.33 -0.86 14.80
CA ASN A 35 3.62 -1.55 16.07
C ASN A 35 3.09 -3.00 16.12
N SER A 36 3.56 -3.85 15.20
CA SER A 36 3.15 -5.26 15.09
C SER A 36 1.67 -5.49 14.78
N SER A 37 0.94 -4.48 14.30
CA SER A 37 -0.51 -4.59 14.12
C SER A 37 -0.89 -5.19 12.78
N THR A 38 -2.08 -5.77 12.71
CA THR A 38 -2.68 -6.27 11.46
C THR A 38 -3.99 -5.54 11.18
N ALA A 39 -4.16 -5.03 9.96
CA ALA A 39 -5.44 -4.46 9.52
C ALA A 39 -5.88 -5.12 8.21
N THR A 40 -7.17 -5.41 8.09
CA THR A 40 -7.78 -5.92 6.86
C THR A 40 -8.99 -5.09 6.48
N PHE A 41 -9.06 -4.66 5.22
CA PHE A 41 -10.18 -3.93 4.65
C PHE A 41 -10.75 -4.68 3.44
N ALA A 42 -12.07 -4.84 3.40
CA ALA A 42 -12.73 -5.46 2.25
C ALA A 42 -12.67 -4.54 1.01
N ASN A 43 -13.15 -3.30 1.11
CA ASN A 43 -13.17 -2.39 -0.03
C ASN A 43 -12.87 -0.96 0.41
N ILE A 44 -11.98 -0.30 -0.32
CA ILE A 44 -11.70 1.13 -0.17
C ILE A 44 -11.87 1.77 -1.55
N VAL A 45 -12.82 2.71 -1.64
CA VAL A 45 -13.14 3.42 -2.87
C VAL A 45 -12.98 4.91 -2.61
N CYS A 46 -11.84 5.45 -3.05
CA CYS A 46 -11.57 6.87 -2.98
C CYS A 46 -11.69 7.51 -4.38
N THR A 47 -12.24 8.72 -4.43
CA THR A 47 -12.29 9.52 -5.68
C THR A 47 -11.01 10.33 -5.92
N GLY A 48 -10.10 10.37 -4.95
CA GLY A 48 -8.79 11.01 -4.99
C GLY A 48 -7.67 10.04 -4.61
N THR A 49 -6.88 10.40 -3.59
CA THR A 49 -5.66 9.70 -3.18
C THR A 49 -5.86 8.78 -1.99
N ALA A 50 -5.31 7.56 -2.06
CA ALA A 50 -5.18 6.66 -0.91
C ALA A 50 -3.74 6.64 -0.38
N TYR A 51 -3.54 7.10 0.85
CA TYR A 51 -2.27 7.04 1.58
C TYR A 51 -2.26 5.79 2.46
N LEU A 52 -1.37 4.84 2.16
CA LEU A 52 -1.27 3.56 2.84
C LEU A 52 0.12 3.44 3.46
N THR A 53 0.19 3.41 4.79
CA THR A 53 1.43 3.28 5.54
C THR A 53 1.38 2.03 6.41
N CYS A 54 2.39 1.16 6.29
CA CYS A 54 2.51 -0.03 7.12
C CYS A 54 3.93 -0.17 7.66
N ASN A 55 4.10 0.12 8.95
CA ASN A 55 5.39 0.24 9.59
C ASN A 55 5.52 -0.73 10.76
N GLY A 56 6.65 -1.42 10.86
CA GLY A 56 6.93 -2.29 11.99
C GLY A 56 7.46 -1.48 13.18
N ASP A 57 7.56 -2.14 14.33
CA ASP A 57 8.52 -1.71 15.36
C ASP A 57 9.88 -2.39 15.10
N PHE A 58 10.91 -2.08 15.90
CA PHE A 58 12.27 -2.61 15.72
C PHE A 58 12.37 -4.15 15.68
N VAL A 59 11.35 -4.86 16.17
CA VAL A 59 11.39 -6.32 16.35
C VAL A 59 10.36 -7.04 15.47
N PHE A 60 9.22 -6.40 15.19
CA PHE A 60 8.07 -7.04 14.57
C PHE A 60 7.45 -6.16 13.48
N GLY A 61 7.20 -6.79 12.34
CA GLY A 61 6.50 -6.15 11.21
C GLY A 61 5.00 -6.00 11.44
N SER A 62 4.40 -5.04 10.76
CA SER A 62 2.95 -4.86 10.68
C SER A 62 2.40 -5.42 9.36
N THR A 63 1.09 -5.67 9.29
CA THR A 63 0.45 -6.18 8.06
C THR A 63 -0.80 -5.37 7.71
N LEU A 64 -0.88 -4.88 6.47
CA LEU A 64 -2.09 -4.29 5.89
C LEU A 64 -2.56 -5.13 4.70
N VAL A 65 -3.79 -5.61 4.77
CA VAL A 65 -4.47 -6.32 3.69
C VAL A 65 -5.64 -5.49 3.18
N ILE A 66 -5.73 -5.30 1.86
CA ILE A 66 -6.87 -4.66 1.20
C ILE A 66 -7.35 -5.57 0.08
N ASP A 67 -8.61 -5.98 0.14
CA ASP A 67 -9.15 -6.87 -0.88
C ASP A 67 -9.39 -6.11 -2.20
N ASN A 68 -10.04 -4.96 -2.16
CA ASN A 68 -10.19 -4.09 -3.34
C ASN A 68 -9.88 -2.62 -3.00
N LEU A 69 -8.93 -2.04 -3.73
CA LEU A 69 -8.59 -0.62 -3.68
C LEU A 69 -8.95 0.05 -5.00
N THR A 70 -9.83 1.05 -4.96
CA THR A 70 -10.12 1.93 -6.10
C THR A 70 -9.75 3.35 -5.74
N CYS A 71 -8.93 4.01 -6.55
CA CYS A 71 -8.47 5.38 -6.32
C CYS A 71 -8.05 6.05 -7.64
N VAL A 72 -7.82 7.35 -7.61
CA VAL A 72 -7.08 8.02 -8.69
C VAL A 72 -5.59 7.75 -8.48
N ASP A 73 -5.06 8.17 -7.33
CA ASP A 73 -3.66 8.00 -6.96
C ASP A 73 -3.54 7.15 -5.69
N ALA A 74 -2.39 6.50 -5.50
CA ALA A 74 -2.04 5.86 -4.24
C ALA A 74 -0.61 6.19 -3.84
N VAL A 75 -0.39 6.38 -2.54
CA VAL A 75 0.94 6.54 -1.94
C VAL A 75 1.12 5.41 -0.93
N ILE A 76 2.00 4.48 -1.24
CA ILE A 76 2.20 3.24 -0.49
C ILE A 76 3.59 3.27 0.14
N SER A 77 3.66 3.21 1.46
CA SER A 77 4.92 3.16 2.21
C SER A 77 4.93 1.99 3.17
N THR A 78 6.00 1.19 3.14
CA THR A 78 6.18 0.12 4.11
C THR A 78 7.63 -0.02 4.55
N ASN A 79 7.84 -0.29 5.84
CA ASN A 79 9.17 -0.46 6.43
C ASN A 79 9.22 -1.50 7.56
N THR A 80 10.43 -1.89 7.93
CA THR A 80 10.72 -2.70 9.11
C THR A 80 9.97 -4.04 9.10
N SER A 81 10.29 -4.88 8.10
CA SER A 81 9.71 -6.22 7.93
C SER A 81 8.18 -6.26 7.82
N SER A 82 7.55 -5.15 7.42
CA SER A 82 6.11 -5.04 7.28
C SER A 82 5.62 -5.51 5.91
N THR A 83 4.33 -5.82 5.82
CA THR A 83 3.70 -6.28 4.59
C THR A 83 2.48 -5.45 4.25
N ILE A 84 2.43 -4.96 3.01
CA ILE A 84 1.19 -4.49 2.38
C ILE A 84 0.79 -5.49 1.29
N ASP A 85 -0.43 -6.00 1.35
CA ASP A 85 -0.98 -6.95 0.39
C ASP A 85 -2.33 -6.45 -0.14
N ILE A 86 -2.35 -6.06 -1.41
CA ILE A 86 -3.52 -5.56 -2.11
C ILE A 86 -3.95 -6.64 -3.11
N LYS A 87 -5.12 -7.25 -2.90
CA LYS A 87 -5.57 -8.33 -3.78
C LYS A 87 -5.98 -7.81 -5.15
N ASN A 88 -6.67 -6.68 -5.22
CA ASN A 88 -7.07 -6.05 -6.46
C ASN A 88 -6.97 -4.52 -6.35
N ILE A 89 -6.38 -3.87 -7.36
CA ILE A 89 -6.26 -2.41 -7.43
C ILE A 89 -6.80 -1.85 -8.75
N SER A 90 -7.55 -0.77 -8.69
CA SER A 90 -7.95 0.04 -9.84
C SER A 90 -7.51 1.48 -9.61
N ALA A 91 -6.36 1.84 -10.17
CA ALA A 91 -5.77 3.18 -10.07
C ALA A 91 -5.65 3.82 -11.46
N THR A 92 -6.36 4.92 -11.69
CA THR A 92 -6.35 5.62 -12.99
C THR A 92 -5.17 6.58 -13.16
N GLY A 93 -4.58 7.02 -12.04
CA GLY A 93 -3.42 7.90 -11.96
C GLY A 93 -2.14 7.15 -11.59
N THR A 94 -1.41 7.66 -10.61
CA THR A 94 -0.09 7.17 -10.20
C THR A 94 -0.15 6.43 -8.86
N VAL A 95 0.46 5.25 -8.83
CA VAL A 95 0.78 4.53 -7.59
C VAL A 95 2.26 4.78 -7.27
N SER A 96 2.52 5.56 -6.22
CA SER A 96 3.87 5.85 -5.74
C SER A 96 4.22 4.91 -4.59
N ILE A 97 5.35 4.21 -4.66
CA ILE A 97 5.75 3.22 -3.66
C ILE A 97 7.09 3.58 -2.98
N LYS A 98 7.19 3.23 -1.70
CA LYS A 98 8.44 3.12 -0.96
C LYS A 98 8.39 1.88 -0.09
N VAL A 99 9.15 0.86 -0.45
CA VAL A 99 9.23 -0.41 0.29
C VAL A 99 10.65 -0.54 0.81
N ASP A 100 10.85 -0.64 2.12
CA ASP A 100 12.18 -0.50 2.72
C ASP A 100 12.40 -1.46 3.90
N ASN A 101 13.65 -1.72 4.27
CA ASN A 101 14.04 -2.49 5.46
C ASN A 101 13.37 -3.87 5.57
N SER A 102 13.63 -4.74 4.59
CA SER A 102 13.13 -6.12 4.52
C SER A 102 11.60 -6.24 4.48
N SER A 103 10.92 -5.19 3.99
CA SER A 103 9.47 -5.18 3.86
C SER A 103 8.99 -5.78 2.55
N THR A 104 7.69 -6.01 2.49
CA THR A 104 7.04 -6.61 1.33
C THR A 104 5.84 -5.78 0.86
N LEU A 105 5.78 -5.53 -0.45
CA LEU A 105 4.58 -5.07 -1.14
C LEU A 105 4.11 -6.14 -2.13
N ARG A 106 2.83 -6.54 -2.03
CA ARG A 106 2.18 -7.43 -3.01
C ARG A 106 0.95 -6.75 -3.58
N ILE A 107 0.88 -6.66 -4.90
CA ILE A 107 -0.31 -6.28 -5.65
C ILE A 107 -0.66 -7.46 -6.55
N ARG A 108 -1.76 -8.17 -6.23
CA ARG A 108 -2.03 -9.48 -6.83
C ARG A 108 -2.79 -9.44 -8.16
N ALA A 109 -3.53 -8.37 -8.44
CA ALA A 109 -4.29 -8.18 -9.67
C ALA A 109 -4.73 -6.72 -9.82
N GLY A 110 -5.31 -6.40 -10.98
CA GLY A 110 -6.00 -5.13 -11.23
C GLY A 110 -5.46 -4.36 -12.42
N SER A 111 -5.62 -3.04 -12.40
CA SER A 111 -5.12 -2.10 -13.41
C SER A 111 -4.55 -0.85 -12.76
N ILE A 112 -3.32 -0.50 -13.12
CA ILE A 112 -2.64 0.71 -12.69
C ILE A 112 -2.14 1.42 -13.95
N ASN A 113 -2.40 2.72 -14.05
CA ASN A 113 -1.86 3.49 -15.15
C ASN A 113 -0.33 3.63 -15.01
N ILE A 114 0.16 4.29 -13.95
CA ILE A 114 1.61 4.43 -13.69
C ILE A 114 1.93 3.90 -12.30
N ILE A 115 2.96 3.06 -12.19
CA ILE A 115 3.60 2.74 -10.90
C ILE A 115 5.03 3.26 -10.90
N LYS A 116 5.45 3.90 -9.80
CA LYS A 116 6.79 4.45 -9.64
C LYS A 116 7.24 4.37 -8.19
N GLY A 117 8.56 4.34 -7.97
CA GLY A 117 9.09 4.38 -6.62
C GLY A 117 10.33 3.51 -6.44
N ILE A 118 10.62 3.17 -5.19
CA ILE A 118 11.82 2.43 -4.82
C ILE A 118 11.44 1.23 -3.95
N VAL A 119 12.09 0.10 -4.19
CA VAL A 119 12.11 -1.07 -3.30
C VAL A 119 13.54 -1.24 -2.80
N ASP A 120 13.77 -1.15 -1.49
CA ASP A 120 15.10 -0.94 -0.91
C ASP A 120 15.41 -1.84 0.31
N HIS A 121 16.69 -2.00 0.64
CA HIS A 121 17.22 -2.75 1.78
C HIS A 121 16.61 -4.15 1.96
N ALA A 122 16.92 -5.05 1.02
CA ALA A 122 16.47 -6.44 1.00
C ALA A 122 14.93 -6.59 1.00
N SER A 123 14.22 -5.61 0.46
CA SER A 123 12.76 -5.64 0.36
C SER A 123 12.30 -6.35 -0.91
N THR A 124 11.03 -6.75 -0.92
CA THR A 124 10.41 -7.44 -2.05
C THR A 124 9.15 -6.70 -2.48
N GLY A 125 9.07 -6.35 -3.76
CA GLY A 125 7.84 -5.86 -4.37
C GLY A 125 7.40 -6.76 -5.52
N VAL A 126 6.12 -7.11 -5.55
CA VAL A 126 5.50 -7.88 -6.64
C VAL A 126 4.23 -7.19 -7.09
N CYS A 127 4.09 -6.99 -8.39
CA CYS A 127 2.89 -6.42 -9.00
C CYS A 127 2.43 -7.28 -10.19
N ARG A 128 1.25 -7.88 -10.05
CA ARG A 128 0.57 -8.64 -11.12
C ARG A 128 -0.59 -7.87 -11.74
N ALA A 129 -0.74 -6.59 -11.39
CA ALA A 129 -1.71 -5.72 -12.02
C ALA A 129 -1.30 -5.39 -13.46
N SER A 130 -2.28 -5.05 -14.29
CA SER A 130 -2.02 -4.51 -15.61
C SER A 130 -1.43 -3.12 -15.51
N LEU A 131 -0.18 -2.93 -15.93
CA LEU A 131 0.53 -1.64 -15.94
C LEU A 131 0.54 -1.02 -17.34
N ASN A 132 0.29 0.30 -17.45
CA ASN A 132 0.66 1.04 -18.66
C ASN A 132 2.14 1.46 -18.61
N GLN A 133 2.63 1.82 -17.41
CA GLN A 133 4.03 2.19 -17.21
C GLN A 133 4.54 1.72 -15.84
N ASP A 134 5.74 1.14 -15.84
CA ASP A 134 6.48 0.74 -14.63
C ASP A 134 7.79 1.53 -14.54
N LEU A 135 7.96 2.25 -13.43
CA LEU A 135 9.12 3.10 -13.11
C LEU A 135 9.64 2.79 -11.70
N VAL A 136 9.51 1.55 -11.25
CA VAL A 136 10.04 1.11 -9.95
C VAL A 136 11.50 0.69 -10.07
N THR A 137 12.33 1.17 -9.14
CA THR A 137 13.74 0.82 -9.05
C THR A 137 14.00 -0.02 -7.80
N PRO A 138 14.47 -1.27 -7.93
CA PRO A 138 14.99 -2.02 -6.79
C PRO A 138 16.45 -1.62 -6.44
N GLU A 139 16.75 -1.49 -5.15
CA GLU A 139 18.06 -1.11 -4.60
C GLU A 139 18.47 -2.03 -3.43
N HIS A 140 19.76 -2.01 -3.04
CA HIS A 140 20.31 -2.73 -1.88
C HIS A 140 19.79 -4.17 -1.69
N ALA A 141 20.05 -5.04 -2.67
CA ALA A 141 19.63 -6.46 -2.70
C ALA A 141 18.12 -6.71 -2.71
N SER A 142 17.33 -5.69 -3.03
CA SER A 142 15.88 -5.82 -3.17
C SER A 142 15.46 -6.39 -4.51
N THR A 143 14.20 -6.82 -4.57
CA THR A 143 13.59 -7.35 -5.80
C THR A 143 12.31 -6.61 -6.14
N TRP A 144 12.12 -6.37 -7.44
CA TRP A 144 10.87 -5.90 -8.02
C TRP A 144 10.49 -6.82 -9.17
N ASP A 145 9.27 -7.36 -9.13
CA ASP A 145 8.74 -8.19 -10.20
C ASP A 145 7.36 -7.69 -10.63
N ALA A 146 7.30 -7.14 -11.84
CA ALA A 146 6.07 -6.67 -12.50
C ALA A 146 5.67 -7.53 -13.72
N SER A 147 6.18 -8.76 -13.82
CA SER A 147 5.78 -9.67 -14.90
C SER A 147 4.33 -10.13 -14.75
N ARG A 148 3.59 -10.20 -15.86
CA ARG A 148 2.21 -10.72 -15.88
C ARG A 148 2.22 -12.24 -16.06
#